data_AF-A0A6A6PKA1-F1
#
_entry.id   AF-A0A6A6PKA1-F1
#
_cell.length_a   1.000
_cell.length_b   1.000
_cell.length_c   1.000
_cell.angle_alpha   90.00
_cell.angle_beta   90.00
_cell.angle_gamma   90.00
#
_symmetry.space_group_name_H-M   'P 1'
#
loop_
_entity.id
_entity.type
_entity.pdbx_description
1 polymer ?
#
loop_
_entity_poly.entity_id
_entity_poly.type
_entity_poly.pdbx_seq_one_letter_code
_entity_poly.pdbx_strand_id
1 'polypeptide(L)'
;MPTLIPPTYHPYLANTAALIACVPTAVGIIGLRNPSAILGIFESAPLSSTATAQDHKLLDGFIRLFAARDIAVGVTTLAIWYHGCRGGKREGYATLGTAMLVAAGLVVMDGLVSRWVNGRGEWKHWGFAPVSLGIAGALLGYI
;
A
#
# COMPACT_ATOMS: atom_id res chain seq x y z
N MET A 1 -17.91 19.93 -3.46
CA MET A 1 -17.16 21.21 -3.51
C MET A 1 -16.46 21.30 -4.85
N PRO A 2 -16.52 22.44 -5.56
CA PRO A 2 -15.70 22.65 -6.76
C PRO A 2 -14.24 22.77 -6.34
N THR A 3 -13.33 22.05 -6.98
CA THR A 3 -11.89 22.18 -6.73
C THR A 3 -11.37 23.47 -7.35
N LEU A 4 -10.43 24.14 -6.65
CA LEU A 4 -9.83 25.42 -7.08
C LEU A 4 -8.97 25.27 -8.35
N ILE A 5 -8.55 24.04 -8.67
CA ILE A 5 -7.77 23.69 -9.85
C ILE A 5 -8.52 22.56 -10.59
N PRO A 6 -8.76 22.66 -11.91
CA PRO A 6 -9.29 21.55 -12.68
C PRO A 6 -8.28 20.38 -12.62
N PRO A 7 -8.68 19.15 -12.28
CA PRO A 7 -7.73 18.05 -12.16
C PRO A 7 -6.99 17.87 -13.48
N THR A 8 -5.66 17.79 -13.42
CA THR A 8 -4.85 17.46 -14.59
C THR A 8 -4.94 15.95 -14.83
N TYR A 9 -5.84 15.52 -15.71
CA TYR A 9 -6.02 14.11 -16.07
C TYR A 9 -4.90 13.60 -16.99
N HIS A 10 -3.65 13.81 -16.59
CA HIS A 10 -2.52 13.25 -17.32
C HIS A 10 -2.47 11.74 -17.08
N PRO A 11 -2.37 10.93 -18.15
CA PRO A 11 -2.25 9.48 -18.02
C PRO A 11 -1.04 9.09 -17.15
N TYR A 12 -0.03 9.94 -17.08
CA TYR A 12 1.15 9.75 -16.25
C TYR A 12 0.82 9.62 -14.75
N LEU A 13 -0.09 10.43 -14.20
CA LEU A 13 -0.45 10.33 -12.77
C LEU A 13 -1.14 9.00 -12.45
N ALA A 14 -2.08 8.60 -13.30
CA ALA A 14 -2.77 7.33 -13.16
C ALA A 14 -1.82 6.14 -13.33
N ASN A 15 -0.88 6.21 -14.28
CA ASN A 15 0.14 5.17 -14.46
C ASN A 15 1.12 5.10 -13.28
N THR A 16 1.49 6.22 -12.69
CA THR A 16 2.32 6.24 -11.47
C THR A 16 1.57 5.61 -10.29
N ALA A 17 0.28 5.91 -10.11
CA ALA A 17 -0.55 5.24 -9.11
C ALA A 17 -0.59 3.73 -9.33
N ALA A 18 -0.72 3.27 -10.58
CA ALA A 18 -0.67 1.85 -10.92
C ALA A 18 0.69 1.20 -10.59
N LEU A 19 1.80 1.88 -10.90
CA LEU A 19 3.15 1.41 -10.55
C LEU A 19 3.33 1.26 -9.03
N ILE A 20 2.81 2.22 -8.25
CA ILE A 20 2.85 2.14 -6.79
C ILE A 20 1.99 0.97 -6.29
N ALA A 21 0.81 0.75 -6.87
CA ALA A 21 -0.07 -0.36 -6.52
C ALA A 21 0.55 -1.74 -6.76
N CYS A 22 1.50 -1.87 -7.69
CA CYS A 22 2.25 -3.11 -7.88
C CYS A 22 3.10 -3.51 -6.66
N VAL A 23 3.55 -2.54 -5.85
CA VAL A 23 4.39 -2.81 -4.66
C VAL A 23 3.66 -3.64 -3.61
N PRO A 24 2.51 -3.22 -3.04
CA PRO A 24 1.77 -4.04 -2.09
C PRO A 24 1.28 -5.35 -2.71
N THR A 25 0.93 -5.39 -4.00
CA THR A 25 0.61 -6.65 -4.67
C THR A 25 1.79 -7.63 -4.66
N ALA A 26 2.98 -7.17 -5.04
CA ALA A 26 4.18 -8.02 -5.05
C ALA A 26 4.59 -8.46 -3.64
N VAL A 27 4.61 -7.54 -2.67
CA VAL A 27 4.90 -7.83 -1.26
C VAL A 27 3.89 -8.83 -0.71
N GLY A 28 2.60 -8.65 -0.98
CA GLY A 28 1.56 -9.59 -0.55
C GLY A 28 1.71 -10.97 -1.18
N ILE A 29 2.05 -11.08 -2.47
CA ILE A 29 2.33 -12.39 -3.10
C ILE A 29 3.52 -13.08 -2.43
N ILE A 30 4.59 -12.32 -2.12
CA ILE A 30 5.76 -12.84 -1.41
C ILE A 30 5.35 -13.32 -0.02
N GLY A 31 4.61 -12.52 0.75
CA GLY A 31 4.21 -12.86 2.11
C GLY A 31 3.26 -14.04 2.21
N LEU A 32 2.41 -14.24 1.21
CA LEU A 32 1.53 -15.40 1.14
C LEU A 32 2.31 -16.70 0.94
N ARG A 33 3.37 -16.66 0.12
CA ARG A 33 4.20 -17.83 -0.24
C ARG A 33 5.32 -18.09 0.77
N ASN A 34 5.99 -17.04 1.22
CA ASN A 34 7.13 -17.09 2.12
C ASN A 34 7.03 -16.00 3.19
N PRO A 35 6.28 -16.24 4.28
CA PRO A 35 6.13 -15.30 5.38
C PRO A 35 7.46 -14.83 5.98
N SER A 36 8.46 -15.71 6.06
CA SER A 36 9.77 -15.37 6.63
C SER A 36 10.52 -14.28 5.84
N ALA A 37 10.31 -14.20 4.52
CA ALA A 37 10.92 -13.16 3.68
C ALA A 37 10.42 -11.75 4.03
N ILE A 38 9.16 -11.64 4.50
CA ILE A 38 8.56 -10.36 4.92
C ILE A 38 9.26 -9.79 6.14
N LEU A 39 9.66 -10.65 7.08
CA LEU A 39 10.41 -10.22 8.26
C LEU A 39 11.72 -9.53 7.88
N GLY A 40 12.43 -10.07 6.88
CA GLY A 40 13.65 -9.45 6.35
C GLY A 40 13.40 -8.14 5.61
N ILE A 41 12.35 -8.06 4.78
CA ILE A 41 12.02 -6.86 4.00
C ILE A 41 11.73 -5.65 4.90
N PHE A 42 11.01 -5.87 6.01
CA PHE A 42 10.60 -4.82 6.94
C PHE A 42 11.49 -4.71 8.18
N GLU A 43 12.66 -5.35 8.16
CA GLU A 43 13.64 -5.31 9.25
C GLU A 43 13.07 -5.76 10.62
N SER A 44 12.01 -6.57 10.59
CA SER A 44 11.40 -7.16 11.77
C SER A 44 12.35 -8.20 12.36
N ALA A 45 12.50 -8.20 13.69
CA ALA A 45 13.27 -9.23 14.35
C ALA A 45 12.59 -10.61 14.17
N PRO A 46 13.35 -11.69 13.92
CA PRO A 46 12.80 -13.03 14.06
C PRO A 46 12.34 -13.24 15.51
N LEU A 47 11.42 -14.20 15.71
CA LEU A 47 11.01 -14.59 17.05
C LEU A 47 12.23 -15.00 17.90
N SER A 48 12.14 -14.81 19.22
CA SER A 48 13.21 -15.17 20.13
C SER A 48 13.58 -16.65 20.00
N SER A 49 14.81 -17.01 20.39
CA SER A 49 15.25 -18.41 20.42
C SER A 49 14.46 -19.29 21.39
N THR A 50 13.59 -18.70 22.21
CA THR A 50 12.69 -19.38 23.15
C THR A 50 11.26 -19.52 22.61
N ALA A 51 10.99 -19.05 21.38
CA ALA A 51 9.67 -19.12 20.78
C ALA A 51 9.28 -20.57 20.45
N THR A 52 8.01 -20.89 20.68
CA THR A 52 7.47 -22.22 20.42
C THR A 52 7.07 -22.38 18.95
N ALA A 53 6.88 -23.62 18.51
CA ALA A 53 6.33 -23.90 17.18
C ALA A 53 4.95 -23.26 16.96
N GLN A 54 4.16 -23.09 18.04
CA GLN A 54 2.86 -22.45 17.98
C GLN A 54 2.98 -20.93 17.75
N ASP A 55 3.99 -20.27 18.33
CA ASP A 55 4.25 -18.85 18.11
C ASP A 55 4.63 -18.58 16.65
N HIS A 56 5.48 -19.43 16.07
CA HIS A 56 5.82 -19.37 14.65
C HIS A 56 4.59 -19.56 13.75
N LYS A 57 3.73 -20.54 14.07
CA LYS A 57 2.50 -20.77 13.31
C LYS A 57 1.54 -19.59 13.38
N LEU A 58 1.44 -18.95 14.54
CA LEU A 58 0.61 -17.76 14.73
C LEU A 58 1.17 -16.56 13.96
N LEU A 59 2.48 -16.31 14.04
CA LEU A 59 3.15 -15.24 13.29
C LEU A 59 2.97 -15.42 11.78
N ASP A 60 3.22 -16.61 11.25
CA ASP A 60 3.02 -16.93 9.83
C ASP A 60 1.57 -16.71 9.40
N GLY A 61 0.61 -17.05 10.28
CA GLY A 61 -0.81 -16.79 10.06
C GLY A 61 -1.11 -15.29 9.93
N PHE A 62 -0.57 -14.46 10.82
CA PHE A 62 -0.72 -13.00 10.75
C PHE A 62 -0.07 -12.43 9.50
N ILE A 63 1.17 -12.83 9.17
CA ILE A 63 1.85 -12.35 7.96
C ILE A 63 1.03 -12.68 6.72
N ARG A 64 0.46 -13.89 6.62
CA ARG A 64 -0.41 -14.27 5.49
C ARG A 64 -1.70 -13.46 5.43
N LEU A 65 -2.28 -13.10 6.58
CA LEU A 65 -3.46 -12.25 6.64
C LEU A 65 -3.16 -10.83 6.12
N PHE A 66 -2.05 -10.24 6.57
CA PHE A 66 -1.60 -8.93 6.08
C PHE A 66 -1.18 -8.98 4.60
N ALA A 67 -0.55 -10.07 4.17
CA ALA A 67 -0.22 -10.29 2.77
C ALA A 67 -1.46 -10.35 1.88
N ALA A 68 -2.54 -11.00 2.32
CA ALA A 68 -3.81 -11.02 1.60
C ALA A 68 -4.44 -9.61 1.50
N ARG A 69 -4.35 -8.80 2.57
CA ARG A 69 -4.75 -7.38 2.56
C ARG A 69 -3.98 -6.60 1.51
N ASP A 70 -2.66 -6.77 1.44
CA ASP A 70 -1.81 -6.02 0.49
C ASP A 70 -2.11 -6.39 -0.97
N ILE A 71 -2.37 -7.67 -1.25
CA ILE A 71 -2.88 -8.11 -2.55
C ILE A 71 -4.21 -7.41 -2.86
N ALA A 72 -5.17 -7.44 -1.92
CA ALA A 72 -6.49 -6.84 -2.14
C ALA A 72 -6.39 -5.34 -2.44
N VAL A 73 -5.59 -4.60 -1.69
CA VAL A 73 -5.37 -3.15 -1.89
C VAL A 73 -4.72 -2.88 -3.25
N GLY A 74 -3.63 -3.56 -3.57
CA GLY A 74 -2.92 -3.32 -4.82
C GLY A 74 -3.72 -3.74 -6.05
N VAL A 75 -4.35 -4.92 -6.04
CA VAL A 75 -5.18 -5.42 -7.16
C VAL A 75 -6.42 -4.55 -7.36
N THR A 76 -7.10 -4.13 -6.28
CA THR A 76 -8.25 -3.22 -6.39
C THR A 76 -7.82 -1.88 -6.99
N THR A 77 -6.68 -1.34 -6.58
CA THR A 77 -6.14 -0.09 -7.13
C THR A 77 -5.80 -0.24 -8.62
N LEU A 78 -5.20 -1.36 -9.01
CA LEU A 78 -4.93 -1.68 -10.42
C LEU A 78 -6.22 -1.85 -11.24
N ALA A 79 -7.25 -2.46 -10.66
CA ALA A 79 -8.55 -2.60 -11.32
C ALA A 79 -9.22 -1.23 -11.54
N ILE A 80 -9.18 -0.33 -10.54
CA ILE A 80 -9.66 1.04 -10.66
C ILE A 80 -8.89 1.79 -11.76
N TRP A 81 -7.56 1.67 -11.79
CA TRP A 81 -6.75 2.25 -12.86
C TRP A 81 -7.16 1.73 -14.25
N TYR A 82 -7.24 0.41 -14.42
CA TYR A 82 -7.47 -0.22 -15.72
C TYR A 82 -8.89 -0.04 -16.26
N HIS A 83 -9.90 -0.02 -15.39
CA HIS A 83 -11.31 0.12 -15.78
C HIS A 83 -11.85 1.53 -15.62
N GLY A 84 -11.45 2.25 -14.56
CA GLY A 84 -11.95 3.57 -14.22
C GLY A 84 -11.30 4.69 -15.02
N CYS A 85 -9.98 4.67 -15.21
CA CYS A 85 -9.27 5.76 -15.90
C CYS A 85 -9.30 5.65 -17.43
N ARG A 86 -9.85 4.56 -17.98
CA ARG A 86 -10.00 4.40 -19.43
C ARG A 86 -10.91 5.46 -20.02
N GLY A 87 -10.48 6.05 -21.14
CA GLY A 87 -11.24 7.08 -21.85
C GLY A 87 -11.26 8.44 -21.14
N GLY A 88 -10.38 8.68 -20.17
CA GLY A 88 -10.20 10.03 -19.60
C GLY A 88 -11.31 10.48 -18.64
N LYS A 89 -12.11 9.55 -18.09
CA LYS A 89 -13.27 9.90 -17.26
C LYS A 89 -12.87 10.40 -15.87
N ARG A 90 -13.26 11.64 -15.54
CA ARG A 90 -13.01 12.29 -14.24
C ARG A 90 -13.29 11.38 -13.04
N GLU A 91 -14.42 10.69 -13.04
CA GLU A 91 -14.87 9.83 -11.94
C GLU A 91 -13.84 8.74 -11.64
N GLY A 92 -13.25 8.13 -12.67
CA GLY A 92 -12.23 7.10 -12.51
C GLY A 92 -10.94 7.61 -11.88
N TYR A 93 -10.48 8.81 -12.29
CA TYR A 93 -9.32 9.45 -11.67
C TYR A 93 -9.60 9.84 -10.22
N ALA A 94 -10.80 10.34 -9.93
CA ALA A 94 -11.21 10.66 -8.56
C ALA A 94 -11.26 9.40 -7.68
N THR A 95 -11.84 8.31 -8.18
CA THR A 95 -11.85 7.01 -7.47
C THR A 95 -10.43 6.49 -7.23
N LEU A 96 -9.54 6.60 -8.23
CA LEU A 96 -8.13 6.21 -8.08
C LEU A 96 -7.41 7.08 -7.04
N GLY A 97 -7.65 8.40 -7.05
CA GLY A 97 -7.12 9.32 -6.05
C GLY A 97 -7.61 8.98 -4.63
N THR A 98 -8.89 8.65 -4.46
CA THR A 98 -9.42 8.18 -3.18
C THR A 98 -8.78 6.86 -2.73
N ALA A 99 -8.58 5.90 -3.64
CA ALA A 99 -7.89 4.66 -3.33
C ALA A 99 -6.45 4.91 -2.86
N MET A 100 -5.74 5.85 -3.50
CA MET A 100 -4.39 6.27 -3.09
C MET A 100 -4.37 6.94 -1.71
N LEU A 101 -5.38 7.73 -1.33
CA LEU A 101 -5.52 8.26 0.05
C LEU A 101 -5.68 7.14 1.08
N VAL A 102 -6.55 6.16 0.78
CA VAL A 102 -6.77 5.01 1.67
C VAL A 102 -5.48 4.20 1.82
N ALA A 103 -4.77 3.95 0.71
CA ALA A 103 -3.48 3.28 0.73
C ALA A 103 -2.42 4.05 1.54
N ALA A 104 -2.39 5.38 1.43
CA ALA A 104 -1.50 6.20 2.25
C ALA A 104 -1.78 6.03 3.75
N GLY A 105 -3.05 5.98 4.15
CA GLY A 105 -3.44 5.71 5.55
C GLY A 105 -2.95 4.34 6.05
N LEU A 106 -3.07 3.30 5.23
CA LEU A 106 -2.56 1.96 5.56
C LEU A 106 -1.05 1.96 5.77
N VAL A 107 -0.30 2.59 4.87
CA VAL A 107 1.16 2.66 4.96
C VAL A 107 1.60 3.45 6.20
N VAL A 108 0.89 4.52 6.57
CA VAL A 108 1.16 5.25 7.82
C VAL A 108 0.97 4.34 9.03
N MET A 109 -0.14 3.60 9.08
CA MET A 109 -0.43 2.67 10.16
C MET A 109 0.57 1.52 10.23
N ASP A 110 0.97 0.95 9.11
CA ASP A 110 1.98 -0.12 9.08
C ASP A 110 3.32 0.37 9.64
N GLY A 111 3.75 1.60 9.30
CA GLY A 111 4.96 2.18 9.87
C GLY A 111 4.84 2.46 11.38
N LEU A 112 3.66 2.90 11.86
CA LEU A 112 3.40 3.06 13.30
C LEU A 112 3.50 1.71 14.04
N VAL A 113 2.87 0.67 13.50
CA VAL A 113 2.94 -0.69 14.06
C VAL A 113 4.37 -1.21 14.05
N SER A 114 5.12 -1.02 12.96
CA SER A 114 6.55 -1.39 12.90
C SER A 114 7.35 -0.66 13.97
N ARG A 115 7.13 0.64 14.18
CA ARG A 115 7.80 1.40 15.24
C ARG A 115 7.45 0.87 16.63
N TRP A 116 6.18 0.55 16.89
CA TRP A 116 5.72 0.06 18.19
C TRP A 116 6.22 -1.34 18.52
N VAL A 117 6.21 -2.24 17.53
CA VAL A 117 6.55 -3.66 17.73
C VAL A 117 8.06 -3.89 17.59
N ASN A 118 8.70 -3.30 16.59
CA ASN A 118 10.09 -3.55 16.25
C ASN A 118 11.06 -2.45 16.75
N GLY A 119 10.56 -1.26 17.08
CA GLY A 119 11.39 -0.08 17.40
C GLY A 119 12.06 0.58 16.18
N ARG A 120 11.92 -0.01 14.99
CA ARG A 120 12.53 0.39 13.71
C ARG A 120 11.70 -0.10 12.52
N GLY A 121 12.18 0.15 11.30
CA GLY A 121 11.55 -0.32 10.05
C GLY A 121 10.41 0.57 9.54
N GLU A 122 9.99 1.58 10.31
CA GLU A 122 8.89 2.49 9.97
C GLU A 122 9.08 3.17 8.61
N TRP A 123 10.32 3.50 8.25
CA TRP A 123 10.67 4.17 6.99
C TRP A 123 10.49 3.29 5.75
N LYS A 124 10.49 1.96 5.89
CA LYS A 124 10.12 1.03 4.81
C LYS A 124 8.64 1.15 4.44
N HIS A 125 7.83 1.71 5.32
CA HIS A 125 6.44 2.04 5.07
C HIS A 125 6.31 3.54 4.76
N TRP A 126 6.65 4.42 5.71
CA TRP A 126 6.40 5.85 5.62
C TRP A 126 7.03 6.54 4.40
N GLY A 127 8.07 5.97 3.79
CA GLY A 127 8.61 6.47 2.52
C GLY A 127 7.59 6.53 1.38
N PHE A 128 6.57 5.66 1.39
CA PHE A 128 5.50 5.65 0.38
C PHE A 128 4.36 6.64 0.67
N ALA A 129 4.22 7.10 1.92
CA ALA A 129 3.13 7.99 2.33
C ALA A 129 3.13 9.35 1.60
N PRO A 130 4.24 10.13 1.53
CA PRO A 130 4.21 11.42 0.84
C PRO A 130 3.96 11.27 -0.66
N VAL A 131 4.49 10.22 -1.29
CA VAL A 131 4.26 9.93 -2.71
C VAL A 131 2.79 9.61 -2.97
N SER A 132 2.19 8.77 -2.13
CA SER A 132 0.78 8.36 -2.26
C SER A 132 -0.16 9.54 -2.04
N LEU A 133 0.12 10.39 -1.04
CA LEU A 133 -0.65 11.61 -0.77
C LEU A 133 -0.53 12.64 -1.90
N GLY A 134 0.67 12.84 -2.46
CA GLY A 134 0.87 13.76 -3.58
C GLY A 134 0.09 13.34 -4.82
N ILE A 135 0.17 12.06 -5.18
CA ILE A 135 -0.58 11.52 -6.33
C ILE A 135 -2.09 11.58 -6.08
N ALA A 136 -2.52 11.25 -4.86
CA ALA A 136 -3.92 11.37 -4.49
C ALA A 136 -4.43 12.82 -4.60
N GLY A 137 -3.69 13.79 -4.06
CA GLY A 137 -4.01 15.20 -4.15
C GLY A 137 -4.13 15.67 -5.60
N ALA A 138 -3.18 15.28 -6.46
CA ALA A 138 -3.21 15.63 -7.88
C ALA A 138 -4.40 15.01 -8.62
N LEU A 139 -4.69 13.72 -8.39
CA LEU A 139 -5.83 13.01 -8.99
C LEU A 139 -7.19 13.57 -8.53
N LEU A 140 -7.25 14.10 -7.30
CA LEU A 140 -8.44 14.72 -6.73
C LEU A 140 -8.56 16.22 -7.07
N GLY A 141 -7.53 16.84 -7.65
CA GLY A 141 -7.49 18.26 -8.00
C GLY A 141 -7.25 19.20 -6.81
N TYR A 142 -6.55 18.72 -5.78
CA TYR A 142 -6.14 19.54 -4.63
C TYR A 142 -4.80 20.26 -4.85
N ILE A 143 -3.92 19.71 -5.69
CA ILE A 143 -2.62 20.25 -6.08
C ILE A 143 -2.34 19.99 -7.56
#